data_AF-A0A7Z0D365-F1
#
_entry.id   AF-A0A7Z0D365-F1
#
_cell.length_a   1.000
_cell.length_b   1.000
_cell.length_c   1.000
_cell.angle_alpha   90.00
_cell.angle_beta   90.00
_cell.angle_gamma   90.00
#
_symmetry.space_group_name_H-M   'P 1'
#
loop_
_entity.id
_entity.type
_entity.pdbx_description
1 polymer ?
#
loop_
_entity_poly.entity_id
_entity_poly.type
_entity_poly.pdbx_seq_one_letter_code
_entity_poly.pdbx_strand_id
1 'polypeptide(L)' 'MIRSFGSKDAERIWHEQYIKRVGTVQRAALRIPPGYRLERLVGNRRGQHGIRVNAQWRLCVVWRAGGADGVELVDYH' A
#
# COMPACT_ATOMS: atom_id res chain seq x y z
N MET A 1 5.44 10.66 3.59
CA MET A 1 5.76 9.95 4.84
C MET A 1 4.58 9.06 5.21
N ILE A 2 4.83 7.81 5.61
CA ILE A 2 3.76 6.91 6.12
C ILE A 2 3.54 7.26 7.60
N ARG A 3 2.28 7.45 7.98
CA ARG A 3 1.84 7.82 9.33
C ARG A 3 1.44 6.59 10.14
N SER A 4 0.82 5.60 9.50
CA SER A 4 0.31 4.41 10.17
C SER A 4 0.13 3.25 9.18
N PHE A 5 0.25 2.04 9.69
CA PHE A 5 -0.03 0.79 8.98
C PHE A 5 -1.31 0.18 9.53
N GLY A 6 -2.25 -0.17 8.65
CA GLY A 6 -3.46 -0.92 9.00
C GLY A 6 -3.20 -2.43 9.10
N SER A 7 -2.13 -2.92 8.45
CA SER A 7 -1.73 -4.33 8.47
C SER A 7 -0.27 -4.51 8.87
N LYS A 8 0.00 -5.52 9.71
CA LYS A 8 1.36 -5.96 10.04
C LYS A 8 2.15 -6.38 8.81
N ASP A 9 1.50 -6.87 7.76
CA ASP A 9 2.20 -7.23 6.53
C ASP A 9 2.72 -5.98 5.81
N ALA A 10 1.94 -4.91 5.76
CA ALA A 10 2.40 -3.65 5.16
C ALA A 10 3.57 -3.04 5.93
N GLU A 11 3.52 -3.10 7.27
CA GLU A 11 4.62 -2.68 8.15
C GLU A 11 5.89 -3.52 7.91
N ARG A 12 5.75 -4.84 7.82
CA ARG A 12 6.87 -5.75 7.56
C ARG A 12 7.55 -5.47 6.23
N ILE A 13 6.79 -5.25 5.15
CA ILE A 13 7.37 -4.88 3.85
C ILE A 13 8.09 -3.53 3.94
N TRP A 14 7.55 -2.57 4.69
CA TRP A 14 8.20 -1.28 4.91
C TRP A 14 9.56 -1.41 5.60
N HIS A 15 9.67 -2.33 6.55
CA HIS A 15 10.92 -2.69 7.23
C HIS A 15 11.79 -3.70 6.47
N GLU A 16 11.53 -3.93 5.17
CA GLU A 16 12.28 -4.86 4.31
C GLU A 16 12.25 -6.31 4.84
N GLN A 17 11.23 -6.65 5.62
CA GLN A 17 11.04 -8.01 6.09
C GLN A 17 10.38 -8.85 5.01
N TYR A 18 10.94 -10.04 4.81
CA TYR A 18 10.38 -11.04 3.91
C TYR A 18 9.04 -11.57 4.43
N ILE A 19 8.03 -11.62 3.56
CA ILE A 19 6.72 -12.19 3.87
C ILE A 19 6.46 -13.38 2.97
N LYS A 20 6.40 -14.57 3.58
CA LYS A 20 6.28 -15.86 2.88
C LYS A 20 5.09 -15.94 1.91
N ARG A 21 3.97 -15.28 2.22
CA ARG A 21 2.76 -15.24 1.37
C ARG A 21 2.84 -14.26 0.19
N VAL A 22 3.64 -13.19 0.31
CA VAL A 22 3.74 -12.13 -0.72
C VAL A 22 4.97 -12.34 -1.61
N GLY A 23 5.95 -13.11 -1.13
CA GLY A 23 7.22 -13.34 -1.80
C GLY A 23 8.11 -12.09 -1.75
N THR A 24 8.93 -11.91 -2.78
CA THR A 24 9.79 -10.74 -2.93
C THR A 24 8.96 -9.53 -3.36
N VAL A 25 8.58 -8.69 -2.39
CA VAL A 25 8.01 -7.38 -2.68
C VAL A 25 9.14 -6.38 -2.85
N GLN A 26 9.17 -5.68 -3.98
CA GLN A 26 10.13 -4.60 -4.17
C GLN A 26 9.72 -3.38 -3.34
N ARG A 27 10.62 -2.93 -2.45
CA ARG A 27 10.48 -1.67 -1.69
C ARG A 27 10.20 -0.45 -2.57
N ALA A 28 10.56 -0.50 -3.86
CA ALA A 28 10.22 0.50 -4.86
C ALA A 28 8.70 0.71 -5.03
N ALA A 29 7.88 -0.32 -4.84
CA ALA A 29 6.42 -0.21 -4.88
C ALA A 29 5.84 0.58 -3.68
N LEU A 30 6.55 0.58 -2.54
CA LEU A 30 6.18 1.35 -1.34
C LEU A 30 6.73 2.78 -1.36
N ARG A 31 7.77 3.08 -2.14
CA ARG A 31 8.19 4.45 -2.43
C ARG A 31 7.26 5.03 -3.47
N ILE A 32 6.03 5.35 -3.05
CA ILE A 32 5.00 5.98 -3.88
C ILE A 32 5.60 7.25 -4.52
N PRO A 33 5.97 7.24 -5.80
CA PRO A 33 6.41 8.46 -6.47
C PRO A 33 5.16 9.31 -6.71
N PRO A 34 5.25 10.65 -6.67
CA PRO A 34 4.10 11.54 -6.90
C PRO A 34 3.40 11.34 -8.27
N GLY A 35 3.98 10.54 -9.17
CA GLY A 35 3.40 10.17 -10.47
C GLY A 35 2.81 8.76 -10.57
N TYR A 36 2.77 7.95 -9.51
CA TYR A 36 2.11 6.64 -9.61
C TYR A 36 0.60 6.84 -9.73
N ARG A 37 -0.01 6.07 -10.65
CA ARG A 37 -1.41 6.14 -11.03
C ARG A 37 -2.28 5.68 -9.86
N LEU A 38 -2.52 6.58 -8.91
CA LEU A 38 -3.33 6.35 -7.73
C LEU A 38 -4.79 6.15 -8.17
N GLU A 39 -5.21 4.91 -8.27
CA GLU A 39 -6.62 4.59 -8.52
C GLU A 39 -7.43 5.02 -7.31
N ARG A 40 -8.25 6.06 -7.49
CA ARG A 40 -9.07 6.64 -6.45
C ARG A 40 -10.26 5.71 -6.22
N LEU A 41 -10.34 5.08 -5.05
CA LEU A 41 -11.46 4.20 -4.72
C LEU A 41 -12.71 5.04 -4.44
N VAL A 42 -13.85 4.62 -5.02
CA VAL A 42 -15.18 5.23 -4.84
C VAL A 42 -16.06 4.38 -3.90
N GLY A 43 -17.09 4.98 -3.29
CA GLY A 43 -17.97 4.30 -2.32
C GLY A 43 -17.51 4.42 -0.86
N ASN A 44 -17.67 3.37 -0.04
CA ASN A 44 -17.29 3.34 1.39
C ASN A 44 -15.78 3.52 1.67
N ARG A 45 -14.95 3.48 0.62
CA ARG A 45 -13.49 3.69 0.68
C ARG A 45 -13.05 5.01 0.06
N ARG A 46 -13.95 5.99 -0.07
CA ARG A 46 -13.66 7.32 -0.63
C ARG A 46 -12.48 7.96 0.11
N GLY A 47 -11.40 8.25 -0.62
CA GLY A 47 -10.15 8.79 -0.07
C GLY A 47 -9.04 7.76 0.14
N GLN A 48 -9.33 6.48 -0.10
CA GLN A 48 -8.30 5.46 -0.27
C GLN A 48 -7.81 5.41 -1.71
N HIS A 49 -6.52 5.16 -1.84
CA HIS A 49 -5.83 4.98 -3.10
C HIS A 49 -5.18 3.60 -3.12
N GLY A 50 -5.41 2.89 -4.22
CA GLY A 50 -4.79 1.60 -4.49
C GLY A 50 -3.47 1.78 -5.25
N ILE A 51 -2.42 1.09 -4.82
CA ILE A 51 -1.13 1.04 -5.49
C ILE A 51 -0.83 -0.40 -5.84
N ARG A 52 -0.59 -0.66 -7.12
CA ARG A 52 -0.27 -2.01 -7.58
C ARG A 52 1.17 -2.36 -7.20
N VAL A 53 1.34 -3.46 -6.47
CA VAL A 53 2.66 -3.97 -6.10
C VAL A 53 3.13 -4.99 -7.12
N ASN A 54 2.27 -5.94 -7.50
CA ASN A 54 2.54 -6.92 -8.54
C ASN A 54 1.21 -7.43 -9.16
N ALA A 55 1.25 -8.59 -9.82
CA ALA A 55 0.07 -9.17 -10.46
C ALA A 55 -1.03 -9.55 -9.45
N GLN A 56 -0.65 -9.96 -8.24
CA GLN A 56 -1.54 -10.51 -7.21
C GLN A 56 -1.83 -9.51 -6.08
N TRP A 57 -0.89 -8.62 -5.74
CA TRP A 57 -0.97 -7.79 -4.54
C TRP A 57 -1.17 -6.30 -4.85
N ARG A 58 -2.02 -5.64 -4.07
CA ARG A 58 -2.20 -4.18 -4.06
C ARG A 58 -2.04 -3.63 -2.63
N LEU A 59 -1.53 -2.42 -2.53
CA LEU A 59 -1.52 -1.64 -1.30
C LEU A 59 -2.71 -0.67 -1.31
N CYS A 60 -3.54 -0.71 -0.28
CA CYS A 60 -4.57 0.28 -0.01
C CYS A 60 -4.03 1.31 0.98
N VAL A 61 -4.13 2.59 0.63
CA VAL A 61 -3.60 3.71 1.43
C VAL A 61 -4.64 4.81 1.54
N VAL A 62 -4.91 5.31 2.74
CA VAL A 62 -5.69 6.54 2.93
C VAL A 62 -4.76 7.73 2.84
N TRP A 63 -4.96 8.64 1.89
CA TRP A 63 -4.20 9.89 1.85
C TRP A 63 -4.90 10.96 2.69
N ARG A 64 -4.23 11.42 3.75
CA ARG A 64 -4.66 12.59 4.57
C ARG A 64 -3.69 13.75 4.38
N ALA A 65 -4.08 14.94 4.85
CA ALA A 65 -3.34 16.22 4.72
C ALA A 65 -1.88 16.23 5.26
N GLY A 66 -1.33 15.11 5.72
CA GLY A 66 0.07 14.97 6.10
C GLY A 66 0.69 13.61 5.76
N GLY A 67 0.11 12.81 4.87
CA GLY A 67 0.73 11.58 4.38
C GLY A 67 -0.21 10.38 4.23
N ALA A 68 0.41 9.24 3.97
CA ALA A 68 -0.23 7.94 3.84
C ALA A 68 -0.59 7.39 5.22
N ASP A 69 -1.87 7.07 5.44
CA ASP A 69 -2.42 6.60 6.69
C ASP A 69 -3.19 5.29 6.45
N GLY A 70 -3.13 4.36 7.40
CA GLY A 70 -3.83 3.07 7.32
C GLY A 70 -3.37 2.23 6.13
N VAL A 71 -2.06 2.09 5.92
CA VAL A 71 -1.53 1.31 4.80
C VAL A 71 -1.80 -0.18 5.01
N GLU A 72 -2.47 -0.80 4.05
CA GLU A 72 -2.85 -2.22 4.09
C GLU A 72 -2.42 -2.93 2.80
N LEU A 73 -1.97 -4.17 2.92
CA LEU A 73 -1.68 -5.04 1.78
C LEU A 73 -2.89 -5.96 1.56
N VAL A 74 -3.48 -5.91 0.37
CA VAL A 74 -4.61 -6.75 -0.04
C VAL A 74 -4.22 -7.64 -1.21
N ASP A 75 -4.72 -8.88 -1.17
CA ASP A 75 -4.72 -9.77 -2.33
C ASP A 75 -5.83 -9.28 -3.28
N TYR A 76 -5.49 -9.11 -4.55
CA TYR A 76 -6.35 -8.60 -5.61
C TYR A 76 -6.80 -9.72 -6.57
N HIS A 77 -6.49 -10.98 -6.26
CA HIS A 77 -6.83 -12.12 -7.11
C HIS A 77 -8.00 -12.96 -6.60
#